data_AF-A0A7Y9JG13-F1
#
_entry.id   AF-A0A7Y9JG13-F1
#
_cell.length_a   1.000
_cell.length_b   1.000
_cell.length_c   1.000
_cell.angle_alpha   90.00
_cell.angle_beta   90.00
_cell.angle_gamma   90.00
#
_symmetry.space_group_name_H-M   'P 1'
#
loop_
_entity.id
_entity.type
_entity.pdbx_description
1 polymer ?
#
loop_
_entity_poly.entity_id
_entity_poly.type
_entity_poly.pdbx_seq_one_letter_code
_entity_poly.pdbx_strand_id
1 'polypeptide(L)'
;MLCESHLLPGALLPNAGLHFVCRDQRLRVENAETAWTSEYNEGQELVIPVKNRDGRYTADRETLIELADSGRIVARYLDLNPNGSLDDIAGICNEAGNVVGLMPHPEHAVESLTGPSTDGLGFFTSIVKRLVNA
;
A
#
# COMPACT_ATOMS: atom_id res chain seq x y z
N MET A 1 -10.05 8.07 4.88
CA MET A 1 -10.76 7.48 3.73
C MET A 1 -10.43 8.29 2.49
N LEU A 2 -9.32 7.97 1.80
CA LEU A 2 -8.93 8.69 0.58
C LEU A 2 -9.81 8.33 -0.63
N CYS A 3 -10.32 7.09 -0.64
CA CYS A 3 -11.26 6.61 -1.63
C CYS A 3 -12.62 7.33 -1.52
N GLU A 4 -13.19 7.41 -0.32
CA GLU A 4 -14.46 8.13 -0.09
C GLU A 4 -14.34 9.65 -0.26
N SER A 5 -13.14 10.22 -0.18
CA SER A 5 -12.90 11.62 -0.51
C SER A 5 -12.58 11.84 -1.99
N HIS A 6 -12.64 10.79 -2.82
CA HIS A 6 -12.31 10.81 -4.25
C HIS A 6 -10.90 11.33 -4.57
N LEU A 7 -9.97 11.21 -3.62
CA LEU A 7 -8.55 11.46 -3.86
C LEU A 7 -7.86 10.24 -4.47
N LEU A 8 -8.43 9.05 -4.26
CA LEU A 8 -8.04 7.80 -4.87
C LEU A 8 -9.29 7.08 -5.41
N PRO A 9 -9.16 6.31 -6.50
CA PRO A 9 -10.29 5.55 -7.05
C PRO A 9 -10.54 4.25 -6.26
N GLY A 10 -11.74 3.70 -6.41
CA GLY A 10 -12.18 2.46 -5.76
C GLY A 10 -12.80 2.69 -4.38
N ALA A 11 -12.87 1.63 -3.58
CA ALA A 11 -13.46 1.65 -2.25
C ALA A 11 -12.81 0.60 -1.33
N LEU A 12 -12.98 0.77 -0.03
CA LEU A 12 -12.61 -0.22 0.99
C LEU A 12 -13.86 -0.86 1.58
N LEU A 13 -13.94 -2.18 1.51
CA LEU A 13 -15.02 -2.97 2.06
C LEU A 13 -14.56 -3.75 3.30
N PRO A 14 -15.51 -4.29 4.09
CA PRO A 14 -15.19 -5.32 5.07
C PRO A 14 -14.36 -6.45 4.46
N ASN A 15 -13.40 -6.95 5.23
CA ASN A 15 -12.55 -8.07 4.85
C ASN A 15 -13.41 -9.27 4.42
N ALA A 16 -12.97 -10.03 3.42
CA ALA A 16 -13.74 -11.15 2.88
C ALA A 16 -14.10 -12.20 3.97
N GLY A 17 -13.23 -12.40 4.95
CA GLY A 17 -13.46 -13.28 6.10
C GLY A 17 -14.30 -12.68 7.24
N LEU A 18 -14.76 -11.42 7.11
CA LEU A 18 -15.59 -10.69 8.08
C LEU A 18 -15.04 -10.60 9.52
N HIS A 19 -13.72 -10.74 9.69
CA HIS A 19 -13.04 -10.60 10.96
C HIS A 19 -11.86 -9.62 10.86
N PHE A 20 -11.42 -9.14 12.03
CA PHE A 20 -10.23 -8.31 12.13
C PHE A 20 -8.99 -9.16 11.85
N VAL A 21 -8.12 -8.67 10.96
CA VAL A 21 -6.85 -9.30 10.63
C VAL A 21 -5.72 -8.48 11.24
N CYS A 22 -4.91 -9.12 12.08
CA CYS A 22 -3.70 -8.58 12.68
C CYS A 22 -2.54 -9.51 12.37
N ARG A 23 -1.62 -9.13 11.48
CA ARG A 23 -0.46 -9.97 11.14
C ARG A 23 0.66 -9.19 10.48
N ASP A 24 1.85 -9.76 10.51
CA ASP A 24 2.96 -9.34 9.67
C ASP A 24 2.75 -9.89 8.26
N GLN A 25 2.77 -9.01 7.27
CA GLN A 25 2.39 -9.34 5.90
C GLN A 25 3.54 -9.03 4.95
N ARG A 26 3.88 -10.02 4.12
CA ARG A 26 4.81 -9.82 3.01
C ARG A 26 4.12 -9.06 1.89
N LEU A 27 4.81 -8.07 1.37
CA LEU A 27 4.38 -7.20 0.28
C LEU A 27 5.46 -7.18 -0.80
N ARG A 28 5.07 -6.90 -2.04
CA ARG A 28 5.98 -6.50 -3.11
C ARG A 28 5.69 -5.05 -3.49
N VAL A 29 6.74 -4.25 -3.61
CA VAL A 29 6.67 -2.90 -4.19
C VAL A 29 6.47 -3.05 -5.69
N GLU A 30 5.38 -2.50 -6.21
CA GLU A 30 5.04 -2.54 -7.63
C GLU A 30 5.38 -1.21 -8.32
N ASN A 31 5.36 -0.10 -7.58
CA ASN A 31 5.76 1.21 -8.09
C ASN A 31 6.65 1.94 -7.07
N ALA A 32 7.92 2.14 -7.45
CA ALA A 32 8.93 2.86 -6.67
C ALA A 32 9.12 4.33 -7.10
N GLU A 33 8.31 4.84 -8.04
CA GLU A 33 8.46 6.20 -8.60
C GLU A 33 7.58 7.26 -7.90
N THR A 34 6.78 6.85 -6.89
CA THR A 34 5.92 7.78 -6.17
C THR A 34 6.72 8.66 -5.19
N ALA A 35 6.12 9.76 -4.74
CA ALA A 35 6.72 10.61 -3.69
C ALA A 35 6.96 9.86 -2.36
N TRP A 36 6.33 8.69 -2.18
CA TRP A 36 6.38 7.89 -0.96
C TRP A 36 7.17 6.60 -1.11
N THR A 37 7.65 6.23 -2.30
CA THR A 37 8.30 4.92 -2.51
C THR A 37 9.65 4.99 -3.21
N SER A 38 10.20 6.19 -3.40
CA SER A 38 11.49 6.41 -4.09
C SER A 38 12.71 5.79 -3.41
N GLU A 39 12.61 5.40 -2.14
CA GLU A 39 13.67 4.72 -1.40
C GLU A 39 13.62 3.18 -1.54
N TYR A 40 12.66 2.66 -2.29
CA TYR A 40 12.55 1.24 -2.61
C TYR A 40 12.96 0.98 -4.05
N ASN A 41 13.16 -0.29 -4.37
CA ASN A 41 13.25 -0.76 -5.75
C ASN A 41 11.93 -1.39 -6.18
N GLU A 42 11.60 -1.29 -7.46
CA GLU A 42 10.52 -2.09 -8.03
C GLU A 42 10.81 -3.59 -7.84
N GLY A 43 9.80 -4.35 -7.42
CA GLY A 43 9.93 -5.77 -7.09
C GLY A 43 10.52 -6.05 -5.71
N GLN A 44 10.95 -5.03 -4.96
CA GLN A 44 11.45 -5.21 -3.60
C GLN A 44 10.36 -5.79 -2.69
N GLU A 45 10.73 -6.81 -1.91
CA GLU A 45 9.84 -7.41 -0.94
C GLU A 45 10.02 -6.77 0.45
N LEU A 46 8.91 -6.53 1.13
CA LEU A 46 8.85 -5.89 2.44
C LEU A 46 8.00 -6.72 3.40
N VAL A 47 8.27 -6.64 4.70
CA VAL A 47 7.41 -7.18 5.75
C VAL A 47 6.80 -6.02 6.53
N ILE A 48 5.50 -5.78 6.35
CA ILE A 48 4.78 -4.67 6.99
C ILE A 48 3.53 -5.19 7.71
N PRO A 49 3.26 -4.77 8.96
CA PRO A 49 2.04 -5.16 9.67
C PRO A 49 0.75 -4.72 8.97
N VAL A 50 -0.27 -5.57 9.05
CA VAL A 50 -1.66 -5.26 8.68
C VAL A 50 -2.53 -5.43 9.93
N LYS A 51 -3.39 -4.46 10.22
CA LYS A 51 -4.28 -4.43 11.39
C LYS A 51 -5.64 -3.79 11.02
N ASN A 52 -6.47 -4.50 10.27
CA ASN A 52 -7.72 -3.95 9.73
C ASN A 52 -8.93 -4.89 9.84
N ARG A 53 -10.13 -4.30 9.83
CA ARG A 53 -11.41 -5.01 9.64
C ARG A 53 -12.04 -4.70 8.28
N ASP A 54 -11.86 -3.47 7.82
CA ASP A 54 -12.43 -2.95 6.58
C ASP A 54 -11.28 -2.49 5.66
N GLY A 55 -10.46 -3.44 5.24
CA GLY A 55 -9.27 -3.18 4.43
C GLY A 55 -9.33 -3.77 3.01
N ARG A 56 -10.44 -4.37 2.61
CA ARG A 56 -10.55 -5.03 1.30
C ARG A 56 -10.72 -3.99 0.19
N TYR A 57 -9.68 -3.81 -0.61
CA TYR A 57 -9.75 -2.91 -1.77
C TYR A 57 -10.58 -3.53 -2.90
N THR A 58 -11.48 -2.73 -3.45
CA THR A 58 -12.29 -3.09 -4.60
C THR A 58 -12.44 -1.89 -5.54
N ALA A 59 -12.60 -2.17 -6.82
CA ALA A 59 -12.94 -1.19 -7.85
C ALA A 59 -13.67 -1.90 -8.99
N ASP A 60 -14.28 -1.14 -9.90
CA ASP A 60 -14.76 -1.70 -11.16
C ASP A 60 -13.60 -2.14 -12.07
N ARG A 61 -13.94 -2.92 -13.10
CA ARG A 61 -12.95 -3.52 -14.00
C ARG A 61 -12.14 -2.47 -14.78
N GLU A 62 -12.77 -1.38 -15.20
CA GLU A 62 -12.09 -0.35 -15.99
C GLU A 62 -11.05 0.37 -15.12
N THR A 63 -11.43 0.73 -13.90
CA THR A 63 -10.52 1.30 -12.90
C THR A 63 -9.33 0.38 -12.60
N LEU A 64 -9.54 -0.92 -12.44
CA LEU A 64 -8.44 -1.87 -12.18
C LEU A 64 -7.45 -1.95 -13.35
N ILE A 65 -7.95 -1.99 -14.58
CA ILE A 65 -7.12 -1.99 -15.78
C ILE A 65 -6.33 -0.68 -15.86
N GLU A 66 -7.01 0.45 -15.67
CA GLU A 66 -6.37 1.76 -15.70
C GLU A 66 -5.27 1.88 -14.65
N LEU A 67 -5.53 1.44 -13.40
CA LEU A 67 -4.52 1.43 -12.33
C LEU A 67 -3.31 0.56 -12.68
N ALA A 68 -3.51 -0.60 -13.29
CA ALA A 68 -2.43 -1.49 -13.69
C ALA A 68 -1.62 -0.89 -14.85
N ASP A 69 -2.28 -0.44 -15.92
CA ASP A 69 -1.63 0.07 -17.13
C ASP A 69 -0.87 1.39 -16.89
N SER A 70 -1.37 2.22 -15.97
CA SER A 70 -0.73 3.48 -15.57
C SER A 70 0.31 3.35 -14.45
N GLY A 71 0.58 2.12 -13.99
CA GLY A 71 1.54 1.87 -12.92
C GLY A 71 1.13 2.45 -11.56
N ARG A 72 -0.15 2.74 -11.32
CA ARG A 72 -0.63 3.37 -10.07
C ARG A 72 -0.82 2.39 -8.91
N ILE A 73 -0.46 1.13 -9.09
CA ILE A 73 -0.45 0.13 -8.03
C ILE A 73 0.90 0.22 -7.32
N VAL A 74 0.87 0.55 -6.03
CA VAL A 74 2.07 0.85 -5.25
C VAL A 74 2.65 -0.42 -4.63
N ALA A 75 1.77 -1.27 -4.09
CA ALA A 75 2.18 -2.52 -3.46
C ALA A 75 1.10 -3.59 -3.60
N ARG A 76 1.55 -4.84 -3.68
CA ARG A 76 0.70 -6.03 -3.62
C ARG A 76 1.06 -6.93 -2.46
N TYR A 77 0.07 -7.62 -1.91
CA TYR A 77 0.28 -8.70 -0.95
C TYR A 77 0.98 -9.88 -1.64
N LEU A 78 1.94 -10.49 -0.94
CA LEU A 78 2.58 -11.73 -1.34
C LEU A 78 2.12 -12.89 -0.47
N ASP A 79 2.22 -14.10 -1.03
CA ASP A 79 1.85 -15.41 -0.46
C ASP A 79 0.36 -15.56 -0.14
N LEU A 80 -0.19 -14.66 0.66
CA LEU A 80 -1.56 -14.67 1.13
C LEU A 80 -2.12 -13.25 1.12
N ASN A 81 -3.30 -13.12 0.53
CA ASN A 81 -4.12 -11.92 0.60
C ASN A 81 -4.93 -11.91 1.91
N PRO A 82 -4.62 -11.01 2.87
CA PRO A 82 -5.19 -11.06 4.21
C PRO A 82 -6.66 -10.62 4.27
N ASN A 83 -7.09 -9.74 3.36
CA ASN A 83 -8.40 -9.08 3.41
C ASN A 83 -9.28 -9.42 2.20
N GLY A 84 -8.73 -10.06 1.17
CA GLY A 84 -9.41 -10.40 -0.07
C GLY A 84 -9.50 -9.23 -1.05
N SER A 85 -8.56 -8.28 -1.00
CA SER A 85 -8.45 -7.19 -1.99
C SER A 85 -8.36 -7.73 -3.41
N LEU A 86 -8.99 -7.06 -4.38
CA LEU A 86 -8.84 -7.43 -5.79
C LEU A 86 -7.38 -7.29 -6.24
N ASP A 87 -6.93 -8.25 -7.05
CA ASP A 87 -5.57 -8.38 -7.58
C ASP A 87 -4.46 -8.26 -6.51
N ASP A 88 -4.75 -8.69 -5.28
CA ASP A 88 -3.84 -8.62 -4.15
C ASP A 88 -3.34 -7.20 -3.84
N ILE A 89 -4.09 -6.17 -4.25
CA ILE A 89 -3.69 -4.77 -4.07
C ILE A 89 -3.65 -4.40 -2.57
N ALA A 90 -2.47 -3.96 -2.13
CA ALA A 90 -2.22 -3.48 -0.78
C ALA A 90 -2.16 -1.94 -0.71
N GLY A 91 -1.89 -1.28 -1.84
CA GLY A 91 -1.94 0.18 -1.95
C GLY A 91 -1.87 0.69 -3.38
N ILE A 92 -2.35 1.91 -3.58
CA ILE A 92 -2.42 2.62 -4.86
C ILE A 92 -2.03 4.09 -4.69
N CYS A 93 -1.74 4.76 -5.81
CA CYS A 93 -1.51 6.20 -5.84
C CYS A 93 -2.47 6.91 -6.81
N ASN A 94 -2.55 8.23 -6.69
CA ASN A 94 -3.20 9.05 -7.70
C ASN A 94 -2.31 9.21 -8.94
N GLU A 95 -2.83 9.84 -10.00
CA GLU A 95 -2.11 10.08 -11.26
C GLU A 95 -0.81 10.88 -11.09
N ALA A 96 -0.80 11.84 -10.17
CA ALA A 96 0.38 12.66 -9.90
C ALA A 96 1.41 11.96 -9.00
N GLY A 97 1.12 10.76 -8.47
CA GLY A 97 2.02 10.00 -7.60
C GLY A 97 2.34 10.65 -6.25
N ASN A 98 1.61 11.71 -5.85
CA ASN A 98 1.84 12.45 -4.61
C ASN A 98 0.87 12.06 -3.48
N VAL A 99 -0.26 11.43 -3.82
CA VAL A 99 -1.19 10.84 -2.86
C VAL A 99 -1.10 9.33 -2.96
N VAL A 100 -0.77 8.68 -1.85
CA VAL A 100 -0.67 7.22 -1.75
C VAL A 100 -1.59 6.71 -0.65
N GLY A 101 -2.42 5.73 -0.99
CA GLY A 101 -3.25 4.99 -0.05
C GLY A 101 -2.67 3.60 0.15
N LEU A 102 -2.41 3.24 1.41
CA LEU A 102 -1.91 1.93 1.81
C LEU A 102 -2.79 1.37 2.92
N MET A 103 -3.06 0.07 2.83
CA MET A 103 -3.70 -0.68 3.91
C MET A 103 -2.75 -1.29 4.94
N PRO A 104 -1.53 -1.73 4.58
CA PRO A 104 -0.48 -2.02 5.54
C PRO A 104 -0.07 -0.77 6.33
N HIS A 105 0.53 -1.00 7.49
CA HIS A 105 0.93 0.04 8.45
C HIS A 105 2.44 0.18 8.51
N PRO A 106 3.07 0.84 7.52
CA PRO A 106 4.52 1.02 7.50
C PRO A 106 5.04 1.78 8.71
N GLU A 107 4.23 2.62 9.35
CA GLU A 107 4.57 3.34 10.58
C GLU A 107 4.85 2.41 11.77
N HIS A 108 4.38 1.15 11.71
CA HIS A 108 4.65 0.11 12.71
C HIS A 108 5.83 -0.80 12.33
N ALA A 109 6.53 -0.51 11.23
CA ALA A 109 7.70 -1.25 10.75
C ALA A 109 8.89 -0.31 10.54
N VAL A 110 9.09 0.65 11.45
CA VAL A 110 10.17 1.65 11.35
C VAL A 110 11.31 1.44 12.34
N GLU A 111 11.11 0.60 13.36
CA GLU A 111 12.01 0.43 14.50
C GLU A 111 12.13 -1.06 14.82
N SER A 112 13.37 -1.53 15.00
CA SER A 112 13.67 -2.96 15.21
C SER A 112 13.13 -3.52 16.52
N LEU A 113 12.87 -2.65 17.50
CA LEU A 113 12.36 -3.05 18.81
C LEU A 113 10.84 -3.25 18.84
N THR A 114 10.09 -2.65 17.92
CA THR A 114 8.61 -2.59 17.99
C THR A 114 7.91 -3.14 16.76
N GLY A 115 8.60 -3.24 15.62
CA GLY A 115 8.08 -3.81 14.39
C GLY A 115 8.66 -5.17 14.06
N PRO A 116 8.04 -5.91 13.11
CA PRO A 116 8.61 -7.15 12.58
C PRO A 116 9.84 -6.91 11.71
N SER A 117 10.03 -5.67 11.24
CA SER A 117 11.12 -5.22 10.38
C SER A 117 11.29 -3.70 10.53
N THR A 118 12.28 -3.15 9.82
CA THR A 118 12.42 -1.71 9.59
C THR A 118 12.04 -1.31 8.16
N ASP A 119 11.35 -2.20 7.43
CA ASP A 119 11.07 -2.03 6.01
C ASP A 119 10.14 -0.84 5.74
N GLY A 120 9.37 -0.39 6.73
CA GLY A 120 8.49 0.76 6.64
C GLY A 120 9.22 2.12 6.62
N LEU A 121 10.50 2.16 7.01
CA LEU A 121 11.30 3.41 7.01
C LEU A 121 11.41 4.06 5.63
N GLY A 122 11.47 3.26 4.56
CA GLY A 122 11.59 3.75 3.19
C GLY A 122 10.44 4.69 2.81
N PHE A 123 9.21 4.45 3.29
CA PHE A 123 8.07 5.31 3.00
C PHE A 123 8.27 6.74 3.50
N PHE A 124 8.79 6.89 4.72
CA PHE A 124 8.97 8.19 5.36
C PHE A 124 10.23 8.90 4.88
N THR A 125 11.31 8.15 4.65
CA THR A 125 12.55 8.72 4.10
C THR A 125 12.38 9.17 2.65
N SER A 126 11.53 8.49 1.85
CA SER A 126 11.16 8.91 0.49
C SER A 126 10.54 10.30 0.47
N ILE A 127 9.51 10.54 1.30
CA ILE A 127 8.83 11.84 1.31
C ILE A 127 9.74 12.96 1.84
N VAL A 128 10.58 12.69 2.85
CA VAL A 128 11.55 13.66 3.36
C VAL A 128 12.55 14.05 2.28
N LYS A 129 13.13 13.08 1.57
CA LYS A 129 14.05 13.37 0.45
C LYS A 129 13.36 14.12 -0.67
N ARG A 130 12.11 13.78 -0.99
CA ARG A 130 11.33 14.48 -2.01
C ARG A 130 11.10 15.95 -1.63
N LEU A 131 10.83 16.25 -0.36
CA LEU A 131 10.62 17.62 0.12
C LEU A 131 11.91 18.44 0.20
N VAL A 132 13.04 17.82 0.54
CA VAL A 132 14.34 18.51 0.61
C VAL A 132 14.90 18.82 -0.79
N ASN A 133 14.57 17.99 -1.79
CA ASN A 133 15.04 18.14 -3.16
C ASN A 133 14.05 18.88 -4.08
N ALA A 134 12.93 19.38 -3.55
CA ALA A 134 11.91 20.13 -4.28
C ALA A 134 12.21 21.64 -4.27
#